data_AF-A0A955KVY4-F1
#
_entry.id   AF-A0A955KVY4-F1
#
_cell.length_a   1.000
_cell.length_b   1.000
_cell.length_c   1.000
_cell.angle_alpha   90.00
_cell.angle_beta   90.00
_cell.angle_gamma   90.00
#
_symmetry.space_group_name_H-M   'P 1'
#
loop_
_entity.id
_entity.type
_entity.pdbx_description
1 polymer ?
#
loop_
_entity_poly.entity_id
_entity_poly.type
_entity_poly.pdbx_seq_one_letter_code
_entity_poly.pdbx_strand_id
1 'polypeptide(L)'
;QKAADQPPTKPEERVWALVSYIPMVALLALIMKPDSEFVKLHGRQGLLIFIIFFFNIFIYLVPFIGPVIGIIVHFGCMGIGLFSMYQAFIGNWWKIPVLGDVAKMLPVEAFTKVTRTAVMTEKVDDEKRAEEAQTVESEEAPAVEEPPMEEQKAEEPQPPIEQAAEQPEPPAQDSDANQQQ
;
A
#
# COMPACT_ATOMS: atom_id res chain seq x y z
N GLN A 1 15.95 -19.11 -23.44
CA GLN A 1 14.94 -20.06 -22.96
C GLN A 1 13.58 -19.54 -23.37
N LYS A 2 12.72 -20.43 -23.90
CA LYS A 2 11.50 -20.13 -24.63
C LYS A 2 10.41 -19.65 -23.66
N ALA A 3 9.71 -18.56 -23.97
CA ALA A 3 8.66 -17.99 -23.13
C ALA A 3 7.46 -18.94 -22.85
N ALA A 4 7.42 -20.12 -23.47
CA ALA A 4 6.29 -21.06 -23.42
C ALA A 4 6.23 -21.95 -22.15
N ASP A 5 7.34 -22.10 -21.40
CA ASP A 5 7.41 -23.02 -20.25
C ASP A 5 7.49 -22.30 -18.89
N GLN A 6 7.22 -21.00 -18.85
CA GLN A 6 7.35 -20.21 -17.63
C GLN A 6 6.09 -20.30 -16.76
N PRO A 7 6.22 -20.26 -15.41
CA PRO A 7 5.07 -20.24 -14.53
C PRO A 7 4.16 -19.03 -14.84
N PRO A 8 2.83 -19.20 -14.81
CA PRO A 8 1.92 -18.09 -14.99
C PRO A 8 2.12 -17.05 -13.89
N THR A 9 2.08 -15.77 -14.27
CA THR A 9 2.26 -14.62 -13.34
C THR A 9 0.95 -13.87 -13.18
N LYS A 10 0.64 -13.41 -11.96
CA LYS A 10 -0.54 -12.57 -11.73
C LYS A 10 -0.30 -11.13 -12.23
N PRO A 11 -1.35 -10.40 -12.67
CA PRO A 11 -1.22 -9.00 -13.07
C PRO A 11 -0.59 -8.11 -11.99
N GLU A 12 -0.98 -8.28 -10.73
CA GLU A 12 -0.41 -7.53 -9.61
C GLU A 12 1.10 -7.76 -9.42
N GLU A 13 1.57 -9.00 -9.61
CA GLU A 13 2.99 -9.36 -9.48
C GLU A 13 3.81 -8.73 -10.60
N ARG A 14 3.24 -8.62 -11.81
CA ARG A 14 3.84 -7.93 -12.95
C ARG A 14 4.06 -6.45 -12.65
N VAL A 15 3.09 -5.79 -12.04
CA VAL A 15 3.22 -4.38 -11.63
C VAL A 15 4.31 -4.21 -10.58
N TRP A 16 4.31 -5.03 -9.51
CA TRP A 16 5.34 -4.96 -8.47
C TRP A 16 6.74 -5.28 -9.01
N ALA A 17 6.86 -6.27 -9.88
CA ALA A 17 8.11 -6.61 -10.56
C ALA A 17 8.60 -5.48 -11.46
N LEU A 18 7.72 -4.79 -12.19
CA LEU A 18 8.09 -3.63 -13.01
C LEU A 18 8.57 -2.47 -12.13
N VAL A 19 7.80 -2.12 -11.10
CA VAL A 19 8.12 -1.03 -10.17
C VAL A 19 9.44 -1.30 -9.44
N SER A 20 9.81 -2.56 -9.27
CA SER A 20 11.08 -2.93 -8.63
C SER A 20 12.34 -2.49 -9.39
N TYR A 21 12.22 -2.06 -10.65
CA TYR A 21 13.33 -1.46 -11.42
C TYR A 21 13.42 0.06 -11.28
N ILE A 22 12.47 0.70 -10.59
CA ILE A 22 12.54 2.12 -10.28
C ILE A 22 13.53 2.28 -9.13
N PRO A 23 14.58 3.12 -9.28
CA PRO A 23 15.52 3.44 -8.20
C PRO A 23 14.79 3.85 -6.92
N MET A 24 15.36 3.54 -5.75
CA MET A 24 14.76 3.71 -4.42
C MET A 24 13.53 2.84 -4.10
N VAL A 25 12.68 2.51 -5.09
CA VAL A 25 11.45 1.72 -4.88
C VAL A 25 11.70 0.20 -4.96
N ALA A 26 12.83 -0.21 -5.54
CA ALA A 26 13.23 -1.62 -5.66
C ALA A 26 13.06 -2.45 -4.38
N LEU A 27 13.49 -1.89 -3.25
CA LEU A 27 13.40 -2.55 -1.94
C LEU A 27 11.95 -2.66 -1.44
N LEU A 28 11.14 -1.62 -1.69
CA LEU A 28 9.74 -1.61 -1.30
C LEU A 28 8.97 -2.74 -1.99
N ALA A 29 9.19 -2.96 -3.29
CA ALA A 29 8.54 -4.04 -4.02
C ALA A 29 8.84 -5.43 -3.42
N LEU A 30 10.07 -5.65 -2.97
CA LEU A 30 10.51 -6.90 -2.33
C LEU A 30 9.85 -7.12 -0.96
N ILE A 31 9.62 -6.04 -0.19
CA ILE A 31 8.91 -6.11 1.10
C ILE A 31 7.41 -6.34 0.89
N MET A 32 6.82 -5.74 -0.15
CA MET A 32 5.37 -5.81 -0.41
C MET A 32 4.92 -7.15 -1.01
N LYS A 33 5.77 -7.83 -1.78
CA LYS A 33 5.47 -9.14 -2.36
C LYS A 33 6.56 -10.18 -2.04
N PRO A 34 6.80 -10.48 -0.75
CA PRO A 34 7.88 -11.36 -0.32
C PRO A 34 7.60 -12.84 -0.60
N ASP A 35 6.38 -13.21 -0.97
CA ASP A 35 6.00 -14.58 -1.30
C ASP A 35 6.04 -14.84 -2.82
N SER A 36 6.21 -13.80 -3.63
CA SER A 36 6.24 -13.91 -5.09
C SER A 36 7.67 -14.12 -5.59
N GLU A 37 7.97 -15.32 -6.07
CA GLU A 37 9.27 -15.63 -6.69
C GLU A 37 9.53 -14.79 -7.95
N PHE A 38 8.47 -14.39 -8.66
CA PHE A 38 8.57 -13.51 -9.82
C PHE A 38 9.04 -12.10 -9.41
N VAL A 39 8.41 -11.53 -8.37
CA VAL A 39 8.82 -10.22 -7.85
C VAL A 39 10.20 -10.28 -7.23
N LYS A 40 10.58 -11.37 -6.55
CA LYS A 40 11.95 -11.55 -6.06
C LYS A 40 12.98 -11.55 -7.17
N LEU A 41 12.69 -12.25 -8.27
CA LEU A 41 13.60 -12.35 -9.41
C LEU A 41 13.84 -10.98 -10.05
N HIS A 42 12.79 -10.21 -10.31
CA HIS A 42 12.93 -8.87 -10.89
C HIS A 42 13.44 -7.84 -9.87
N GLY A 43 12.97 -7.91 -8.63
CA GLY A 43 13.36 -6.96 -7.58
C GLY A 43 14.81 -7.07 -7.15
N ARG A 44 15.38 -8.28 -7.09
CA ARG A 44 16.83 -8.45 -6.87
C ARG A 44 17.65 -7.81 -7.99
N GLN A 45 17.22 -7.97 -9.23
CA GLN A 45 17.89 -7.38 -10.40
C GLN A 45 17.77 -5.86 -10.41
N GLY A 46 16.57 -5.32 -10.12
CA GLY A 46 16.35 -3.89 -9.96
C GLY A 46 17.18 -3.27 -8.84
N LEU A 47 17.27 -3.94 -7.69
CA LEU A 47 18.12 -3.51 -6.57
C LEU A 47 19.61 -3.52 -6.96
N LEU A 48 20.07 -4.56 -7.66
CA LEU A 48 21.46 -4.61 -8.15
C LEU A 48 21.76 -3.48 -9.14
N ILE A 49 20.87 -3.23 -10.11
CA ILE A 49 21.01 -2.12 -11.05
C ILE A 49 21.06 -0.79 -10.28
N PHE A 50 20.20 -0.60 -9.28
CA PHE A 50 20.21 0.59 -8.45
C PHE A 50 21.54 0.78 -7.71
N ILE A 51 22.09 -0.28 -7.12
CA ILE A 51 23.40 -0.25 -6.45
C ILE A 51 24.49 0.14 -7.45
N ILE A 52 24.55 -0.50 -8.62
CA ILE A 52 25.54 -0.19 -9.65
C ILE A 52 25.39 1.27 -10.11
N PHE A 53 24.17 1.73 -10.35
CA PHE A 53 23.86 3.09 -10.75
C PHE A 53 24.25 4.11 -9.68
N PHE A 54 24.00 3.83 -8.40
CA PHE A 54 24.34 4.70 -7.29
C PHE A 54 25.86 4.82 -7.11
N PHE A 55 26.59 3.69 -7.11
CA PHE A 55 28.05 3.69 -6.96
C PHE A 55 28.79 4.12 -8.24
N ASN A 56 28.11 4.23 -9.38
CA ASN A 56 28.70 4.79 -10.61
C ASN A 56 29.24 6.22 -10.41
N ILE A 57 28.72 6.99 -9.45
CA ILE A 57 29.21 8.34 -9.13
C ILE A 57 30.71 8.34 -8.79
N PHE A 58 31.22 7.27 -8.17
CA PHE A 58 32.63 7.17 -7.80
C PHE A 58 33.55 6.95 -9.02
N ILE A 59 33.02 6.42 -10.13
CA ILE A 59 33.80 6.23 -11.37
C ILE A 59 34.21 7.59 -11.94
N TYR A 60 33.38 8.62 -11.79
CA TYR A 60 33.68 9.98 -12.27
C TYR A 60 34.85 10.65 -11.52
N LEU A 61 35.27 10.13 -10.36
CA LEU A 61 36.43 10.64 -9.63
C LEU A 61 37.75 10.35 -10.34
N VAL A 62 37.80 9.34 -11.23
CA VAL A 62 38.99 9.00 -12.00
C VAL A 62 39.14 9.98 -13.18
N PRO A 63 40.20 10.80 -13.24
CA PRO A 63 40.35 11.77 -14.32
C PRO A 63 40.52 11.09 -15.69
N PHE A 64 40.04 11.76 -16.75
CA PHE A 64 40.06 11.33 -18.15
C PHE A 64 39.23 10.08 -18.49
N ILE A 65 39.51 8.95 -17.86
CA ILE A 65 38.85 7.66 -18.17
C ILE A 65 37.51 7.51 -17.45
N GLY A 66 37.42 8.03 -16.22
CA GLY A 66 36.23 7.92 -15.37
C GLY A 66 34.95 8.43 -16.04
N PRO A 67 34.91 9.65 -16.60
CA PRO A 67 33.71 10.16 -17.25
C PRO A 67 33.21 9.29 -18.40
N VAL A 68 34.12 8.74 -19.22
CA VAL A 68 33.75 7.90 -20.38
C VAL A 68 33.11 6.59 -19.89
N ILE A 69 33.75 5.90 -18.94
CA ILE A 69 33.19 4.66 -18.35
C ILE A 69 31.91 4.97 -17.60
N GLY A 70 31.88 6.08 -16.86
CA GLY A 70 30.74 6.57 -16.10
C GLY A 70 29.50 6.67 -16.96
N ILE A 71 29.61 7.36 -18.11
CA ILE A 71 28.53 7.53 -19.09
C ILE A 71 28.06 6.18 -19.63
N ILE A 72 28.98 5.30 -20.03
CA ILE A 72 28.63 3.97 -20.58
C ILE A 72 27.85 3.15 -19.56
N VAL A 73 28.31 3.10 -18.32
CA VAL A 73 27.64 2.35 -17.24
C VAL A 73 26.28 2.99 -16.92
N HIS A 74 26.19 4.31 -16.89
CA HIS A 74 24.95 5.04 -16.59
C HIS A 74 23.85 4.73 -17.62
N PHE A 75 24.15 4.89 -18.92
CA PHE A 75 23.21 4.57 -20.00
C PHE A 75 22.98 3.07 -20.14
N GLY A 76 23.99 2.24 -19.87
CA GLY A 76 23.83 0.78 -19.82
C GLY A 76 22.83 0.34 -18.76
N CYS A 77 22.93 0.88 -17.54
CA CYS A 77 21.98 0.62 -16.46
C CYS A 77 20.56 1.07 -16.82
N MET A 78 20.41 2.26 -17.42
CA MET A 78 19.11 2.76 -17.89
C MET A 78 18.51 1.85 -18.97
N GLY A 79 19.29 1.48 -19.98
CA GLY A 79 18.83 0.62 -21.07
C GLY A 79 18.45 -0.78 -20.60
N ILE A 80 19.30 -1.41 -19.78
CA ILE A 80 19.01 -2.72 -19.19
C ILE A 80 17.81 -2.63 -18.25
N GLY A 81 17.70 -1.57 -17.44
CA GLY A 81 16.55 -1.34 -16.55
C GLY A 81 15.23 -1.25 -17.32
N LEU A 82 15.17 -0.42 -18.36
CA LEU A 82 14.01 -0.27 -19.24
C LEU A 82 13.63 -1.59 -19.92
N PHE A 83 14.61 -2.32 -20.44
CA PHE A 83 14.35 -3.63 -21.04
C PHE A 83 13.84 -4.64 -20.00
N SER A 84 14.39 -4.62 -18.79
CA SER A 84 13.95 -5.49 -17.70
C SER A 84 12.54 -5.16 -17.23
N MET A 85 12.16 -3.87 -17.22
CA MET A 85 10.80 -3.41 -16.95
C MET A 85 9.83 -3.94 -18.00
N TYR A 86 10.20 -3.90 -19.28
CA TYR A 86 9.40 -4.49 -20.35
C TYR A 86 9.22 -6.01 -20.15
N GLN A 87 10.29 -6.72 -19.79
CA GLN A 87 10.22 -8.16 -19.53
C GLN A 87 9.31 -8.47 -18.32
N ALA A 88 9.40 -7.70 -17.25
CA ALA A 88 8.50 -7.80 -16.10
C ALA A 88 7.04 -7.50 -16.50
N PHE A 89 6.84 -6.46 -17.32
CA PHE A 89 5.54 -6.05 -17.81
C PHE A 89 4.85 -7.18 -18.55
N ILE A 90 5.53 -7.92 -19.42
CA ILE A 90 4.95 -9.04 -20.18
C ILE A 90 4.87 -10.36 -19.40
N GLY A 91 5.33 -10.39 -18.14
CA GLY A 91 5.32 -11.59 -17.30
C GLY A 91 6.46 -12.58 -17.62
N ASN A 92 7.53 -12.12 -18.27
CA ASN A 92 8.67 -12.97 -18.62
C ASN A 92 9.65 -13.05 -17.45
N TRP A 93 9.96 -14.27 -16.99
CA TRP A 93 10.93 -14.60 -15.94
C TRP A 93 12.39 -14.40 -16.39
N TRP A 94 12.66 -13.23 -16.95
CA TRP A 94 13.93 -12.92 -17.59
C TRP A 94 15.00 -12.58 -16.55
N LYS A 95 16.16 -13.19 -16.72
CA LYS A 95 17.36 -12.91 -15.94
C LYS A 95 18.34 -12.17 -16.83
N ILE A 96 18.81 -11.00 -16.39
CA ILE A 96 19.88 -10.29 -17.08
C ILE A 96 21.09 -11.23 -17.14
N PRO A 97 21.65 -11.51 -18.33
CA PRO A 97 22.85 -12.31 -18.45
C PRO A 97 23.98 -11.74 -17.59
N VAL A 98 24.74 -12.60 -16.90
CA VAL A 98 25.83 -12.25 -15.97
C VAL A 98 25.34 -11.59 -14.66
N LEU A 99 24.51 -10.55 -14.74
CA LEU A 99 24.01 -9.80 -13.56
C LEU A 99 22.95 -10.56 -12.77
N GLY A 100 22.16 -11.41 -13.42
CA GLY A 100 21.07 -12.14 -12.79
C GLY A 100 21.52 -13.17 -11.75
N ASP A 101 22.73 -13.71 -11.88
CA ASP A 101 23.31 -14.61 -10.88
C ASP A 101 23.94 -13.84 -9.71
N VAL A 102 24.57 -12.70 -9.99
CA VAL A 102 25.07 -11.76 -8.96
C VAL A 102 23.90 -11.24 -8.10
N ALA A 103 22.77 -10.91 -8.73
CA ALA A 103 21.60 -10.39 -8.03
C ALA A 103 21.03 -11.38 -6.99
N LYS A 104 21.19 -12.70 -7.21
CA LYS A 104 20.75 -13.72 -6.25
C LYS A 104 21.58 -13.73 -4.96
N MET A 105 22.82 -13.22 -5.01
CA MET A 105 23.69 -13.14 -3.84
C MET A 105 23.24 -12.06 -2.84
N LEU A 106 22.35 -11.14 -3.25
CA LEU A 106 21.78 -10.16 -2.33
C LEU A 106 20.86 -10.85 -1.31
N PRO A 107 21.14 -10.74 0.01
CA PRO A 107 20.37 -11.40 1.07
C PRO A 107 19.08 -10.62 1.39
N VAL A 108 18.23 -10.43 0.38
CA VAL A 108 16.97 -9.68 0.48
C VAL A 108 16.02 -10.32 1.51
N GLU A 109 16.07 -11.63 1.67
CA GLU A 109 15.20 -12.38 2.59
C GLU A 109 15.51 -12.07 4.06
N ALA A 110 16.79 -11.83 4.39
CA ALA A 110 17.17 -11.48 5.75
C ALA A 110 16.59 -10.10 6.10
N PHE A 111 16.75 -9.13 5.21
CA PHE A 111 16.23 -7.78 5.42
C PHE A 111 14.70 -7.74 5.47
N THR A 112 14.01 -8.37 4.51
CA THR A 112 12.54 -8.39 4.45
C THR A 112 11.91 -9.04 5.68
N LYS A 113 12.54 -10.09 6.25
CA LYS A 113 12.08 -10.70 7.51
C LYS A 113 12.18 -9.72 8.68
N VAL A 114 13.32 -9.07 8.87
CA VAL A 114 13.54 -8.12 9.97
C VAL A 114 12.57 -6.94 9.87
N THR A 115 12.44 -6.33 8.69
CA THR A 115 11.52 -5.20 8.48
C THR A 115 10.06 -5.61 8.71
N ARG A 116 9.65 -6.80 8.26
CA ARG A 116 8.30 -7.30 8.51
C ARG A 116 8.03 -7.50 9.99
N THR A 117 8.96 -8.10 10.73
CA THR A 117 8.79 -8.27 12.18
C THR A 117 8.61 -6.92 12.84
N ALA A 118 9.48 -5.94 12.57
CA ALA A 118 9.36 -4.60 13.16
C ALA A 118 8.01 -3.92 12.84
N VAL A 119 7.59 -3.93 11.57
CA VAL A 119 6.34 -3.25 11.14
C VAL A 119 5.08 -3.96 11.66
N MET A 120 5.10 -5.29 11.77
CA MET A 120 3.94 -6.04 12.28
C MET A 120 3.85 -5.96 13.80
N THR A 121 4.98 -5.90 14.52
CA THR A 121 4.97 -5.67 15.97
C THR A 121 4.34 -4.32 16.31
N GLU A 122 4.72 -3.25 15.60
CA GLU A 122 4.12 -1.92 15.79
C GLU A 122 2.60 -1.90 15.56
N LYS A 123 2.11 -2.52 14.47
CA LYS A 123 0.66 -2.58 14.18
C LYS A 123 -0.14 -3.35 15.21
N VAL A 124 0.40 -4.44 15.74
CA VAL A 124 -0.28 -5.26 16.76
C VAL A 124 -0.40 -4.48 18.07
N ASP A 125 0.62 -3.70 18.43
CA ASP A 125 0.60 -2.87 19.63
C ASP A 125 -0.39 -1.69 19.50
N ASP A 126 -0.52 -1.09 18.31
CA ASP A 126 -1.49 -0.02 18.04
C ASP A 126 -2.95 -0.52 18.04
N GLU A 127 -3.22 -1.68 17.43
CA GLU A 127 -4.56 -2.30 17.43
C GLU A 127 -4.99 -2.69 18.85
N LYS A 128 -4.08 -3.29 19.63
CA LYS A 128 -4.35 -3.67 21.03
C LYS A 128 -4.60 -2.45 21.91
N ARG A 129 -3.86 -1.37 21.70
CA ARG A 129 -4.05 -0.10 22.43
C ARG A 129 -5.34 0.61 22.03
N ALA A 130 -5.77 0.50 20.78
CA ALA A 130 -7.05 1.04 20.32
C ALA A 130 -8.25 0.24 20.88
N GLU A 131 -8.14 -1.09 20.97
CA GLU A 131 -9.14 -1.94 21.64
C GLU A 131 -9.20 -1.65 23.14
N GLU A 132 -8.05 -1.56 23.82
CA GLU A 132 -7.99 -1.24 25.25
C GLU A 132 -8.59 0.15 25.55
N ALA A 133 -8.33 1.15 24.71
CA ALA A 133 -8.92 2.48 24.84
C ALA A 133 -10.46 2.48 24.68
N GLN A 134 -10.99 1.68 23.76
CA GLN A 134 -12.45 1.54 23.58
C GLN A 134 -13.13 0.78 24.73
N THR A 135 -12.45 -0.21 25.34
CA THR A 135 -13.00 -0.93 26.48
C THR A 135 -13.09 -0.06 27.74
N VAL A 136 -12.10 0.79 27.99
CA VAL A 136 -12.05 1.68 29.17
C VAL A 136 -13.13 2.77 29.09
N GLU A 137 -13.45 3.29 27.90
CA GLU A 137 -14.49 4.31 27.72
C GLU A 137 -15.92 3.76 27.91
N SER A 138 -16.13 2.44 27.79
CA SER A 138 -17.43 1.78 28.00
C SER A 138 -17.72 1.42 29.47
N GLU A 139 -16.70 1.40 30.33
CA GLU A 139 -16.82 1.03 31.75
C GLU A 139 -17.07 2.25 32.66
N GLU A 140 -16.88 3.48 32.15
CA GLU A 140 -16.98 4.74 32.91
C GLU A 140 -18.34 5.46 32.75
N ALA A 141 -19.42 4.75 32.38
CA ALA A 141 -20.77 5.30 32.45
C ALA A 141 -21.28 5.22 33.91
N PRO A 142 -21.57 6.35 34.59
CA PRO A 142 -21.97 6.33 35.98
C PRO A 142 -23.35 5.68 36.11
N ALA A 143 -23.44 4.65 36.94
CA ALA A 143 -24.69 4.08 37.40
C ALA A 143 -25.55 5.18 38.03
N VAL A 144 -26.62 5.58 37.34
CA VAL A 144 -27.65 6.46 37.88
C VAL A 144 -28.46 5.63 38.87
N GLU A 145 -28.21 5.81 40.17
CA GLU A 145 -29.09 5.32 41.23
C GLU A 145 -30.43 6.08 41.14
N GLU A 146 -31.49 5.39 40.73
CA GLU A 146 -32.86 5.92 40.81
C GLU A 146 -33.37 5.85 42.26
N PRO A 147 -33.90 6.95 42.84
CA PRO A 147 -34.50 6.91 44.18
C PRO A 147 -35.90 6.26 44.17
N PRO A 148 -36.34 5.68 45.30
CA PRO A 148 -37.53 4.83 45.34
C PRO A 148 -38.83 5.64 45.29
N MET A 149 -39.83 5.06 44.61
CA MET A 149 -41.20 5.56 44.48
C MET A 149 -41.83 5.90 45.84
N GLU A 150 -42.24 7.16 46.02
CA GLU A 150 -43.23 7.56 47.03
C GLU A 150 -44.62 7.65 46.39
N GLU A 151 -45.52 6.87 46.94
CA GLU A 151 -46.94 6.75 46.62
C GLU A 151 -47.73 7.94 47.18
N GLN A 152 -48.26 8.82 46.33
CA GLN A 152 -49.23 9.84 46.74
C GLN A 152 -50.46 9.91 45.81
N LYS A 153 -51.49 9.19 46.27
CA LYS A 153 -52.92 9.54 46.40
C LYS A 153 -53.57 10.53 45.39
N ALA A 154 -54.62 10.00 44.76
CA ALA A 154 -55.63 10.56 43.87
C ALA A 154 -56.14 12.00 44.09
N GLU A 155 -56.36 12.71 42.97
CA GLU A 155 -57.43 13.70 42.79
C GLU A 155 -57.97 13.64 41.33
N GLU A 156 -59.28 13.85 41.18
CA GLU A 156 -60.17 13.52 40.04
C GLU A 156 -60.12 14.47 38.81
N PRO A 157 -60.82 14.14 37.68
CA PRO A 157 -60.54 14.67 36.34
C PRO A 157 -61.34 15.94 35.95
N GLN A 158 -60.85 16.68 34.95
CA GLN A 158 -61.64 17.68 34.20
C GLN A 158 -61.51 17.50 32.66
N PRO A 159 -62.57 17.78 31.87
CA PRO A 159 -62.74 17.34 30.48
C PRO A 159 -62.21 18.36 29.42
N PRO A 160 -62.24 18.02 28.11
CA PRO A 160 -61.26 18.45 27.11
C PRO A 160 -61.62 19.77 26.41
N ILE A 161 -60.60 20.49 25.93
CA ILE A 161 -60.79 21.52 24.91
C ILE A 161 -60.18 21.04 23.60
N GLU A 162 -61.11 20.76 22.70
CA GLU A 162 -61.01 20.53 21.27
C GLU A 162 -60.64 21.82 20.52
N GLN A 163 -59.68 21.73 19.60
CA GLN A 163 -59.50 22.60 18.43
C GLN A 163 -58.44 21.91 17.53
N ALA A 164 -58.84 21.01 16.62
CA ALA A 164 -59.45 21.26 15.31
C ALA A 164 -58.49 21.95 14.32
N ALA A 165 -58.13 21.18 13.28
CA ALA A 165 -57.68 21.57 11.93
C ALA A 165 -56.41 22.45 11.86
N GLU A 166 -55.44 22.20 10.98
CA GLU A 166 -55.61 22.21 9.53
C GLU A 166 -54.32 21.68 8.90
N GLN A 167 -54.41 20.66 8.04
CA GLN A 167 -53.49 20.51 6.92
C GLN A 167 -54.15 21.18 5.70
N PRO A 168 -53.36 21.76 4.79
CA PRO A 168 -53.25 21.08 3.50
C PRO A 168 -51.85 21.08 2.86
N GLU A 169 -51.76 20.19 1.88
CA GLU A 169 -50.66 19.64 1.07
C GLU A 169 -49.94 20.60 0.06
N PRO A 170 -48.86 20.13 -0.64
CA PRO A 170 -47.87 20.91 -1.40
C PRO A 170 -48.24 21.08 -2.90
N PRO A 171 -47.48 21.83 -3.72
CA PRO A 171 -46.38 21.28 -4.55
C PRO A 171 -45.25 22.35 -4.77
N ALA A 172 -44.10 22.15 -5.44
CA ALA A 172 -43.83 21.50 -6.71
C ALA A 172 -42.32 21.23 -6.91
N GLN A 173 -42.05 20.22 -7.73
CA GLN A 173 -40.74 19.84 -8.26
C GLN A 173 -40.28 20.86 -9.30
N ASP A 174 -39.00 21.23 -9.29
CA ASP A 174 -38.36 21.89 -10.43
C ASP A 174 -37.22 21.02 -10.95
N SER A 175 -37.28 20.74 -12.25
CA SER A 175 -36.36 19.89 -13.00
C SER A 175 -35.42 20.78 -13.81
N ASP A 176 -34.20 20.98 -13.32
CA ASP A 176 -33.20 21.73 -14.08
C ASP A 176 -32.36 20.82 -15.00
N ALA A 177 -32.75 20.89 -16.27
CA ALA A 177 -31.91 21.31 -17.39
C ALA A 177 -30.50 20.69 -17.55
N ASN A 178 -30.48 19.73 -18.47
CA ASN A 178 -29.40 19.28 -19.34
C ASN A 178 -28.62 20.45 -20.00
N GLN A 179 -27.32 20.51 -19.74
CA GLN A 179 -26.25 21.33 -20.37
C GLN A 179 -25.05 20.37 -20.47
N GLN A 180 -24.27 20.20 -21.54
CA GLN A 180 -23.98 20.97 -22.75
C GLN A 180 -23.40 19.97 -23.79
N GLN A 181 -23.60 20.31 -25.07
CA GLN A 181 -22.77 19.83 -26.19
C GLN A 181 -21.42 20.55 -26.20
#